data_AF-A0A6I4XND7-F1
#
_entry.id   AF-A0A6I4XND7-F1
#
_cell.length_a   1.000
_cell.length_b   1.000
_cell.length_c   1.000
_cell.angle_alpha   90.00
_cell.angle_beta   90.00
_cell.angle_gamma   90.00
#
_symmetry.space_group_name_H-M   'P 1'
#
loop_
_entity.id
_entity.type
_entity.pdbx_description
1 polymer ?
#
loop_
_entity_poly.entity_id
_entity_poly.type
_entity_poly.pdbx_seq_one_letter_code
_entity_poly.pdbx_strand_id
1 'polypeptide(L)'
;GSDLLVKAWVRSFNLQATISNCSNNYGPYQHIEKFIPRQITNVLSGITPKLYGAGKNVRDWIHTNDHSSAVWAILTKGQIGETYLIGADGEEDNKTVMELILELMGQPVDAYEHVNDRAGHDLRYAIDSTRLR
;
A
#
# COMPACT_ATOMS: atom_id res chain seq x y z
N GLY A 1 -5.70 9.63 -14.21
CA GLY A 1 -5.50 9.86 -15.66
C GLY A 1 -5.64 8.57 -16.44
N SER A 2 -4.78 7.59 -16.15
CA SER A 2 -4.79 6.23 -16.71
C SER A 2 -6.16 5.54 -16.67
N ASP A 3 -6.81 5.53 -15.51
CA ASP A 3 -8.05 4.77 -15.28
C ASP A 3 -9.20 5.29 -16.16
N LEU A 4 -9.23 6.61 -16.39
CA LEU A 4 -10.21 7.24 -17.26
C LEU A 4 -10.00 6.85 -18.73
N LEU A 5 -8.75 6.71 -19.17
CA LEU A 5 -8.44 6.26 -20.52
C LEU A 5 -8.86 4.80 -20.73
N VAL A 6 -8.55 3.91 -19.78
CA VAL A 6 -8.99 2.50 -19.85
C VAL A 6 -10.52 2.42 -19.95
N LYS A 7 -11.25 3.14 -19.09
CA LYS A 7 -12.72 3.20 -19.14
C LYS A 7 -13.25 3.74 -20.47
N ALA A 8 -12.62 4.79 -21.01
CA ALA A 8 -12.98 5.34 -22.31
C ALA A 8 -12.77 4.33 -23.45
N TRP A 9 -11.70 3.54 -23.41
CA TRP A 9 -11.44 2.50 -24.41
C TRP A 9 -12.45 1.35 -24.33
N VAL A 10 -12.83 0.91 -23.13
CA VAL A 10 -13.91 -0.07 -22.97
C VAL A 10 -15.21 0.49 -23.57
N ARG A 11 -15.59 1.73 -23.20
CA ARG A 11 -16.84 2.35 -23.65
C ARG A 11 -16.90 2.58 -25.16
N SER A 12 -15.82 3.10 -25.74
CA SER A 12 -15.83 3.58 -27.14
C SER A 12 -15.44 2.50 -28.15
N PHE A 13 -14.64 1.53 -27.73
CA PHE A 13 -14.03 0.55 -28.65
C PHE A 13 -14.21 -0.90 -28.20
N ASN A 14 -15.03 -1.14 -27.17
CA ASN A 14 -15.33 -2.47 -26.64
C ASN A 14 -14.08 -3.27 -26.23
N LEU A 15 -13.02 -2.56 -25.80
CA LEU A 15 -11.80 -3.17 -25.28
C LEU A 15 -12.16 -4.07 -24.09
N GLN A 16 -11.62 -5.29 -24.08
CA GLN A 16 -11.83 -6.25 -22.99
C GLN A 16 -10.85 -5.95 -21.84
N ALA A 17 -11.19 -4.98 -20.99
CA ALA A 17 -10.36 -4.56 -19.87
C ALA A 17 -11.13 -4.48 -18.55
N THR A 18 -10.41 -4.66 -17.45
CA THR A 18 -10.86 -4.46 -16.06
C THR A 18 -9.84 -3.57 -15.33
N ILE A 19 -10.24 -2.98 -14.19
CA ILE A 19 -9.35 -2.16 -13.36
C ILE A 19 -9.35 -2.70 -11.93
N SER A 20 -8.17 -2.80 -11.33
CA SER A 20 -8.01 -2.99 -9.89
C SER A 20 -7.37 -1.75 -9.26
N ASN A 21 -7.98 -1.22 -8.20
CA ASN A 21 -7.34 -0.23 -7.33
C ASN A 21 -7.09 -0.88 -5.97
N CYS A 22 -5.82 -0.95 -5.57
CA CYS A 22 -5.39 -1.69 -4.39
C CYS A 22 -4.82 -0.75 -3.32
N SER A 23 -4.93 -1.17 -2.05
CA SER A 23 -4.33 -0.47 -0.92
C SER A 23 -2.81 -0.64 -0.85
N ASN A 24 -2.17 -0.17 0.22
CA ASN A 24 -0.72 -0.16 0.35
C ASN A 24 -0.15 -1.57 0.45
N ASN A 25 0.59 -2.00 -0.57
CA ASN A 25 1.20 -3.31 -0.59
C ASN A 25 2.47 -3.37 0.27
N TYR A 26 2.69 -4.50 0.94
CA TYR A 26 3.97 -4.87 1.56
C TYR A 26 4.34 -6.32 1.24
N GLY A 27 5.63 -6.65 1.37
CA GLY A 27 6.14 -8.01 1.18
C GLY A 27 7.54 -8.06 0.56
N PRO A 28 8.07 -9.27 0.30
CA PRO A 28 9.37 -9.46 -0.32
C PRO A 28 9.50 -8.73 -1.67
N TYR A 29 10.74 -8.37 -2.02
CA TYR A 29 11.11 -7.68 -3.27
C TYR A 29 10.58 -6.25 -3.44
N GLN A 30 9.95 -5.67 -2.41
CA GLN A 30 9.61 -4.24 -2.43
C GLN A 30 10.88 -3.38 -2.36
N HIS A 31 11.00 -2.41 -3.26
CA HIS A 31 12.16 -1.52 -3.31
C HIS A 31 12.34 -0.72 -2.01
N ILE A 32 13.60 -0.54 -1.57
CA ILE A 32 13.97 0.08 -0.29
C ILE A 32 13.60 1.56 -0.17
N GLU A 33 13.12 2.20 -1.23
CA GLU A 33 12.58 3.56 -1.15
C GLU A 33 11.22 3.61 -0.42
N LYS A 34 10.50 2.48 -0.37
CA LYS A 34 9.17 2.39 0.22
C LYS A 34 9.25 2.28 1.73
N PHE A 35 8.17 2.66 2.42
CA PHE A 35 8.17 2.88 3.86
C PHE A 35 8.70 1.70 4.68
N ILE A 36 8.05 0.53 4.62
CA ILE A 36 8.42 -0.67 5.40
C ILE A 36 9.85 -1.15 5.07
N PRO A 37 10.22 -1.44 3.80
CA PRO A 37 11.55 -1.97 3.50
C PRO A 37 12.64 -0.97 3.85
N ARG A 38 12.41 0.35 3.69
CA ARG A 38 13.38 1.37 4.10
C ARG A 38 13.74 1.25 5.58
N GLN A 39 12.75 1.12 6.47
CA GLN A 39 13.02 1.05 7.91
C GLN A 39 13.77 -0.22 8.27
N ILE A 40 13.33 -1.36 7.73
CA ILE A 40 13.99 -2.66 7.92
C ILE A 40 15.45 -2.58 7.46
N THR A 41 15.71 -2.11 6.24
CA THR A 41 17.08 -2.05 5.70
C THR A 41 17.94 -1.01 6.42
N ASN A 42 17.34 0.06 6.92
CA ASN A 42 18.04 1.04 7.75
C ASN A 42 18.55 0.38 9.03
N VAL A 43 17.70 -0.32 9.78
CA VAL A 43 18.09 -1.04 11.00
C VAL A 43 19.19 -2.07 10.69
N LEU A 44 19.02 -2.87 9.64
CA LEU A 44 20.03 -3.87 9.23
C LEU A 44 21.39 -3.24 8.87
N SER A 45 21.39 -1.99 8.40
CA SER A 45 22.59 -1.26 7.98
C SER A 45 23.15 -0.33 9.06
N GLY A 46 22.58 -0.34 10.27
CA GLY A 46 22.98 0.58 11.35
C GLY A 46 22.63 2.05 11.08
N ILE A 47 21.65 2.30 10.22
CA ILE A 47 21.15 3.64 9.89
C ILE A 47 19.86 3.89 10.68
N THR A 48 19.71 5.07 11.26
CA THR A 48 18.49 5.45 11.98
C THR A 48 17.26 5.49 11.04
N PRO A 49 16.19 4.73 11.31
CA PRO A 49 14.90 4.85 10.62
C PRO A 49 14.33 6.26 10.65
N LYS A 50 13.52 6.61 9.64
CA LYS A 50 13.01 7.98 9.44
C LYS A 50 11.49 7.99 9.36
N LEU A 51 10.84 8.73 10.26
CA LEU A 51 9.40 8.91 10.32
C LEU A 51 9.00 10.31 9.83
N TYR A 52 8.11 10.39 8.84
CA TYR A 52 7.62 11.66 8.32
C TYR A 52 6.62 12.32 9.29
N GLY A 53 6.85 13.59 9.62
CA GLY A 53 5.99 14.34 10.53
C GLY A 53 5.79 13.59 11.84
N ALA A 54 4.57 13.59 12.38
CA ALA A 54 4.23 12.84 13.59
C ALA A 54 3.87 11.35 13.34
N GLY A 55 4.00 10.87 12.10
CA GLY A 55 3.64 9.48 11.74
C GLY A 55 2.14 9.17 11.71
N LYS A 56 1.26 10.17 11.82
CA LYS A 56 -0.21 10.00 11.91
C LYS A 56 -0.90 9.59 10.62
N ASN A 57 -0.16 9.44 9.52
CA ASN A 57 -0.74 9.04 8.25
C ASN A 57 -1.12 7.56 8.31
N VAL A 58 -2.39 7.26 8.06
CA VAL A 58 -2.96 5.92 8.07
C VAL A 58 -2.92 5.32 6.67
N ARG A 59 -2.50 4.07 6.57
CA ARG A 59 -2.52 3.27 5.34
C ARG A 59 -3.22 1.95 5.63
N ASP A 60 -4.04 1.50 4.69
CA ASP A 60 -4.56 0.14 4.68
C ASP A 60 -3.50 -0.77 4.04
N TRP A 61 -2.91 -1.67 4.84
CA TRP A 61 -1.83 -2.56 4.42
C TRP A 61 -2.35 -3.92 3.96
N ILE A 62 -1.90 -4.37 2.80
CA ILE A 62 -2.20 -5.68 2.24
C ILE A 62 -0.91 -6.39 1.81
N HIS A 63 -0.79 -7.69 2.08
CA HIS A 63 0.37 -8.45 1.62
C HIS A 63 0.31 -8.63 0.09
N THR A 64 1.44 -8.53 -0.59
CA THR A 64 1.53 -8.62 -2.07
C THR A 64 0.98 -9.92 -2.65
N ASN A 65 0.99 -11.01 -1.87
CA ASN A 65 0.38 -12.29 -2.27
C ASN A 65 -1.15 -12.20 -2.39
N ASP A 66 -1.81 -11.48 -1.48
CA ASP A 66 -3.26 -11.31 -1.50
C ASP A 66 -3.66 -10.43 -2.69
N HIS A 67 -2.89 -9.36 -2.93
CA HIS A 67 -3.08 -8.54 -4.13
C HIS A 67 -2.91 -9.37 -5.42
N SER A 68 -1.87 -10.20 -5.50
CA SER A 68 -1.65 -11.09 -6.66
C SER A 68 -2.83 -12.04 -6.87
N SER A 69 -3.36 -12.63 -5.79
CA SER A 69 -4.51 -13.53 -5.84
C SER A 69 -5.79 -12.79 -6.28
N ALA A 70 -6.00 -11.56 -5.79
CA ALA A 70 -7.11 -10.70 -6.18
C ALA A 70 -7.04 -10.30 -7.66
N VAL A 71 -5.86 -9.93 -8.17
CA VAL A 71 -5.66 -9.64 -9.61
C VAL A 71 -5.97 -10.87 -10.45
N TRP A 72 -5.55 -12.06 -10.02
CA TRP A 72 -5.88 -13.31 -10.71
C TRP A 72 -7.39 -13.57 -10.76
N ALA A 73 -8.10 -13.34 -9.65
CA ALA A 73 -9.55 -13.47 -9.60
C ALA A 73 -10.25 -12.49 -10.56
N ILE A 74 -9.82 -11.22 -10.59
CA ILE A 74 -10.36 -10.20 -11.49
C ILE A 74 -10.06 -10.53 -12.95
N LEU A 75 -8.87 -11.05 -13.25
CA LEU A 75 -8.50 -11.45 -14.60
C LEU A 75 -9.38 -12.61 -15.12
N THR A 76 -9.65 -13.59 -14.27
CA THR A 76 -10.31 -14.84 -14.68
C THR A 76 -11.84 -14.79 -14.54
N LYS A 77 -12.38 -13.94 -13.67
CA LYS A 77 -13.80 -13.89 -13.32
C LYS A 77 -14.40 -12.48 -13.34
N GLY A 78 -13.58 -11.46 -13.55
CA GLY A 78 -14.04 -10.08 -13.55
C GLY A 78 -14.97 -9.78 -14.72
N GLN A 79 -15.90 -8.87 -14.49
CA GLN A 79 -16.79 -8.34 -15.51
C GLN A 79 -16.07 -7.23 -16.28
N ILE A 80 -16.06 -7.34 -17.61
CA ILE A 80 -15.42 -6.37 -18.50
C ILE A 80 -16.01 -4.96 -18.28
N GLY A 81 -15.12 -3.98 -18.19
CA GLY A 81 -15.46 -2.58 -17.90
C GLY A 81 -15.53 -2.22 -16.42
N GLU A 82 -15.49 -3.22 -15.53
CA GLU A 82 -15.63 -2.96 -14.10
C GLU A 82 -14.33 -2.60 -13.41
N THR A 83 -14.49 -1.88 -12.30
CA THR A 83 -13.43 -1.52 -11.36
C THR A 83 -13.65 -2.25 -10.04
N TYR A 84 -12.60 -2.87 -9.54
CA TYR A 84 -12.57 -3.63 -8.29
C TYR A 84 -11.60 -2.96 -7.31
N LEU A 85 -12.04 -2.80 -6.06
CA LEU A 85 -11.20 -2.32 -4.99
C LEU A 85 -10.63 -3.52 -4.21
N ILE A 86 -9.33 -3.49 -3.93
CA ILE A 86 -8.61 -4.56 -3.22
C ILE A 86 -8.05 -3.98 -1.93
N GLY A 87 -8.43 -4.55 -0.79
CA GLY A 87 -7.97 -4.16 0.55
C GLY A 87 -8.10 -5.33 1.52
N ALA A 88 -7.47 -5.21 2.68
CA ALA A 88 -7.39 -6.28 3.68
C ALA A 88 -7.88 -5.86 5.08
N ASP A 89 -8.57 -4.72 5.20
CA ASP A 89 -8.95 -4.09 6.48
C ASP A 89 -7.72 -3.86 7.38
N GLY A 90 -6.56 -3.56 6.79
CA GLY A 90 -5.27 -3.46 7.48
C GLY A 90 -4.88 -2.03 7.84
N GLU A 91 -5.84 -1.21 8.28
CA GLU A 91 -5.58 0.20 8.58
C GLU A 91 -4.65 0.37 9.79
N GLU A 92 -3.45 0.88 9.53
CA GLU A 92 -2.47 1.23 10.57
C GLU A 92 -1.77 2.55 10.22
N ASP A 93 -1.45 3.34 11.25
CA ASP A 93 -0.64 4.54 11.08
C ASP A 93 0.85 4.21 10.97
N ASN A 94 1.61 5.10 10.32
CA ASN A 94 3.04 4.87 10.08
C ASN A 94 3.86 4.77 11.38
N LYS A 95 3.44 5.44 12.47
CA LYS A 95 4.15 5.36 13.75
C LYS A 95 4.01 3.95 14.32
N THR A 96 2.78 3.42 14.38
CA THR A 96 2.51 2.06 14.86
C THR A 96 3.29 1.01 14.07
N VAL A 97 3.34 1.13 12.73
CA VAL A 97 4.14 0.22 11.88
C VAL A 97 5.65 0.35 12.12
N MET A 98 6.17 1.57 12.32
CA MET A 98 7.59 1.79 12.64
C MET A 98 7.96 1.12 13.98
N GLU A 99 7.16 1.34 15.01
CA GLU A 99 7.41 0.81 16.35
C GLU A 99 7.36 -0.73 16.35
N LEU A 100 6.42 -1.32 15.61
CA LEU A 100 6.35 -2.77 15.40
C LEU A 100 7.60 -3.33 14.69
N ILE A 101 8.11 -2.64 13.66
CA ILE A 101 9.36 -3.04 12.98
C ILE A 101 10.52 -3.04 13.97
N LEU A 102 10.66 -1.98 14.78
CA LEU A 102 11.75 -1.85 15.76
C LEU A 102 11.68 -2.96 16.82
N GLU A 103 10.48 -3.23 17.36
CA GLU A 103 10.25 -4.30 18.32
C GLU A 103 10.66 -5.66 17.76
N LEU A 104 10.17 -6.02 16.56
CA LEU A 104 10.48 -7.29 15.90
C LEU A 104 11.97 -7.45 15.56
N MET A 105 12.69 -6.34 15.41
CA MET A 105 14.13 -6.31 15.14
C MET A 105 14.99 -6.13 16.40
N GLY A 106 14.39 -6.14 17.59
CA GLY A 106 15.10 -6.05 18.86
C GLY A 106 15.72 -4.68 19.14
N GLN A 107 15.16 -3.61 18.58
CA GLN A 107 15.57 -2.23 18.81
C GLN A 107 14.65 -1.54 19.85
N PRO A 108 15.11 -0.49 20.53
CA PRO A 108 14.23 0.38 21.31
C PRO A 108 13.11 0.95 20.43
N VAL A 109 11.88 1.00 20.94
CA VAL A 109 10.68 1.42 20.17
C VAL A 109 10.77 2.85 19.66
N ASP A 110 11.58 3.70 20.29
CA ASP A 110 11.80 5.11 19.96
C ASP A 110 13.12 5.35 19.18
N ALA A 111 13.79 4.29 18.71
CA ALA A 111 15.06 4.38 17.96
C ALA A 111 14.86 4.85 16.50
N TYR A 112 14.23 6.01 16.30
CA TYR A 112 14.01 6.64 15.00
C TYR A 112 14.08 8.16 15.07
N GLU A 113 14.20 8.82 13.92
CA GLU A 113 14.17 10.28 13.83
C GLU A 113 12.95 10.77 13.05
N HIS A 114 12.39 11.90 13.49
CA HIS A 114 11.39 12.63 12.75
C HIS A 114 12.03 13.44 11.62
N VAL A 115 11.46 13.35 10.43
CA VAL A 115 11.84 14.16 9.26
C VAL A 115 10.67 14.99 8.78
N ASN A 116 10.99 16.08 8.07
CA ASN A 116 9.99 16.97 7.47
C ASN A 116 8.95 16.17 6.70
N ASP A 117 7.68 16.50 6.93
CA ASP A 117 6.57 15.84 6.26
C ASP A 117 6.57 16.12 4.75
N ARG A 118 5.88 15.28 3.98
CA ARG A 118 5.71 15.53 2.54
C ARG A 118 4.70 16.65 2.31
N ALA A 119 4.99 17.52 1.35
CA ALA A 119 3.99 18.48 0.88
C ALA A 119 2.77 17.73 0.30
N GLY A 120 1.57 18.04 0.81
CA GLY A 120 0.33 17.38 0.38
C GLY A 120 0.20 15.92 0.82
N HIS A 121 0.78 15.53 1.95
CA HIS A 121 0.75 14.15 2.41
C HIS A 121 -0.68 13.70 2.79
N ASP A 122 -1.24 12.77 2.00
CA ASP A 122 -2.55 12.23 2.28
C ASP A 122 -2.63 11.58 3.67
N LEU A 123 -3.68 11.96 4.40
CA LEU A 123 -3.84 11.64 5.82
C LEU A 123 -4.25 10.18 6.03
N ARG A 124 -5.20 9.67 5.25
CA ARG A 124 -5.76 8.32 5.44
C ARG A 124 -6.23 7.74 4.12
N TYR A 125 -5.89 6.49 3.86
CA TYR A 125 -6.54 5.66 2.84
C TYR A 125 -7.18 4.45 3.52
N ALA A 126 -8.44 4.20 3.18
CA ALA A 126 -9.21 3.04 3.60
C ALA A 126 -9.96 2.52 2.37
N ILE A 127 -9.97 1.19 2.17
CA ILE A 127 -10.65 0.58 1.03
C ILE A 127 -11.79 -0.32 1.52
N ASP A 128 -13.00 -0.04 1.02
CA ASP A 128 -14.10 -1.00 1.08
C ASP A 128 -13.95 -2.01 -0.07
N SER A 129 -13.64 -3.27 0.26
CA SER A 129 -13.42 -4.37 -0.69
C SER A 129 -14.63 -5.29 -0.88
N THR A 130 -15.81 -4.93 -0.36
CA THR A 130 -17.04 -5.75 -0.39
C THR A 130 -17.43 -6.23 -1.78
N ARG A 131 -17.16 -5.44 -2.82
CA ARG A 131 -17.47 -5.81 -4.21
C ARG A 131 -16.66 -6.99 -4.75
N LEU A 132 -15.43 -7.18 -4.24
CA LEU A 132 -14.54 -8.25 -4.68
C LEU A 132 -14.73 -9.53 -3.86
N ARG A 133 -15.19 -9.42 -2.61
CA ARG A 133 -15.39 -10.55 -1.69
C ARG A 133 -16.56 -11.44 -2.11
#